data_AF-A0A411ZKH1-F1
#
_entry.id   AF-A0A411ZKH1-F1
#
_cell.length_a   1.000
_cell.length_b   1.000
_cell.length_c   1.000
_cell.angle_alpha   90.00
_cell.angle_beta   90.00
_cell.angle_gamma   90.00
#
_symmetry.space_group_name_H-M   'P 1'
#
loop_
_entity.id
_entity.type
_entity.pdbx_description
1 polymer ?
#
loop_
_entity_poly.entity_id
_entity_poly.type
_entity_poly.pdbx_seq_one_letter_code
_entity_poly.pdbx_strand_id
1 'polypeptide(L)' 'TQRGELCPMAMHVAFPYIDILRYGGSIPNQPEGTAVFCCPDVDTINVFRIEKEDI' A
#
# COMPACT_ATOMS: atom_id res chain seq x y z
N THR A 1 11.87 1.85 7.99
CA THR A 1 10.49 1.34 7.79
C THR A 1 9.68 1.76 9.01
N GLN A 2 8.48 2.30 8.82
CA GLN A 2 7.60 2.78 9.91
C GLN A 2 6.87 1.65 10.64
N ARG A 3 7.56 0.51 10.85
CA ARG A 3 6.98 -0.69 11.46
C ARG A 3 6.59 -0.36 12.89
N GLY A 4 5.29 -0.41 13.19
CA GLY A 4 4.74 -0.06 14.50
C GLY A 4 4.18 1.37 14.62
N GLU A 5 4.40 2.23 13.62
CA GLU A 5 3.80 3.58 13.58
C GLU A 5 2.51 3.61 12.73
N LEU A 6 2.40 2.71 11.74
CA LEU A 6 1.18 2.53 10.95
C LEU A 6 0.26 1.50 11.62
N CYS A 7 -1.05 1.72 11.54
CA CYS A 7 -2.06 0.76 11.97
C CYS A 7 -1.76 -0.65 11.41
N PRO A 8 -1.71 -1.71 12.25
CA PRO A 8 -1.40 -3.07 11.79
C PRO A 8 -2.35 -3.58 10.71
N MET A 9 -3.63 -3.22 10.77
CA MET A 9 -4.63 -3.62 9.76
C MET A 9 -4.38 -2.94 8.41
N ALA A 10 -4.01 -1.66 8.41
CA ALA A 10 -3.62 -0.96 7.19
C ALA A 10 -2.34 -1.58 6.59
N MET A 11 -1.35 -1.91 7.43
CA MET A 11 -0.12 -2.57 6.99
C MET A 11 -0.38 -3.98 6.43
N HIS A 12 -1.31 -4.74 7.02
CA HIS A 12 -1.69 -6.06 6.53
C HIS A 12 -2.22 -6.01 5.09
N VAL A 13 -3.09 -5.02 4.79
CA VAL A 13 -3.60 -4.81 3.43
C VAL A 13 -2.55 -4.19 2.50
N ALA A 14 -1.67 -3.33 3.01
CA ALA A 14 -0.60 -2.71 2.22
C ALA A 14 0.44 -3.73 1.73
N PHE A 15 0.68 -4.79 2.50
CA PHE A 15 1.80 -5.71 2.30
C PHE A 15 1.87 -6.32 0.89
N PRO A 16 0.78 -6.86 0.30
CA PRO A 16 0.81 -7.36 -1.07
C PRO A 16 1.14 -6.30 -2.13
N TYR A 17 0.61 -5.08 -1.99
CA TYR A 17 0.90 -3.98 -2.93
C TYR A 17 2.38 -3.57 -2.87
N ILE A 18 2.94 -3.50 -1.66
CA ILE A 18 4.36 -3.21 -1.45
C ILE A 18 5.22 -4.27 -2.13
N ASP A 19 4.90 -5.56 -1.95
CA ASP A 19 5.67 -6.65 -2.56
C ASP A 19 5.57 -6.62 -4.09
N ILE A 20 4.39 -6.38 -4.66
CA ILE A 20 4.22 -6.24 -6.11
C ILE A 20 5.13 -5.12 -6.65
N LEU A 21 5.08 -3.92 -6.07
CA LEU A 21 5.89 -2.78 -6.50
C LEU A 21 7.39 -3.03 -6.27
N ARG A 22 7.75 -3.70 -5.18
CA ARG A 22 9.14 -4.03 -4.82
C ARG A 22 9.78 -5.01 -5.80
N TYR A 23 9.04 -6.00 -6.26
CA TYR A 23 9.52 -7.02 -7.18
C TYR A 23 9.31 -6.67 -8.67
N GLY A 24 8.97 -5.40 -8.97
CA GLY A 24 8.87 -4.89 -10.34
C GLY A 24 7.54 -5.19 -11.04
N GLY A 25 6.52 -5.61 -10.30
CA GLY A 25 5.16 -5.70 -10.81
C GLY A 25 4.44 -4.36 -10.81
N SER A 26 3.27 -4.33 -11.45
CA SER A 26 2.41 -3.15 -11.54
C SER A 26 0.98 -3.48 -11.11
N ILE A 27 0.27 -2.46 -10.61
CA ILE A 27 -1.13 -2.59 -10.23
C ILE A 27 -2.01 -2.18 -11.42
N PRO A 28 -2.99 -3.02 -11.83
CA PRO A 28 -3.90 -2.68 -12.91
C PRO A 28 -4.64 -1.36 -12.65
N ASN A 29 -4.79 -0.55 -13.70
CA ASN A 29 -5.50 0.74 -13.65
C ASN A 29 -4.90 1.78 -12.70
N GLN A 30 -3.64 1.65 -12.32
CA GLN A 30 -2.94 2.64 -11.52
C GLN A 30 -1.67 3.14 -12.21
N PRO A 31 -1.22 4.38 -11.93
CA PRO A 31 0.06 4.87 -12.43
C PRO A 31 1.21 3.93 -12.05
N GLU A 32 2.20 3.83 -12.92
CA GLU A 32 3.39 3.00 -12.69
C GLU A 32 4.06 3.34 -11.36
N GLY A 33 4.51 2.31 -10.64
CA GLY A 33 5.18 2.48 -9.35
C GLY A 33 4.26 2.90 -8.20
N THR A 34 2.94 2.96 -8.40
CA THR A 34 1.98 3.40 -7.37
C THR A 34 0.93 2.34 -7.04
N ALA A 35 0.41 2.41 -5.82
CA ALA A 35 -0.75 1.64 -5.41
C ALA A 35 -1.65 2.44 -4.45
N VAL A 36 -2.96 2.32 -4.64
CA VAL A 36 -4.02 2.86 -3.80
C VAL A 36 -4.84 1.70 -3.24
N PHE A 37 -5.04 1.71 -1.92
CA PHE A 37 -5.79 0.69 -1.18
C PHE A 37 -6.50 1.31 0.02
N CYS A 38 -7.43 0.58 0.62
CA CYS A 38 -8.12 0.99 1.85
C CYS A 38 -7.76 0.06 3.02
N CYS A 39 -7.79 0.57 4.25
CA CYS A 39 -7.77 -0.30 5.42
C CYS A 39 -9.10 -1.06 5.55
N PRO A 40 -9.10 -2.26 6.17
CA PRO A 40 -10.29 -3.09 6.29
C PRO A 40 -11.19 -2.68 7.48
N ASP A 41 -11.08 -1.45 7.96
CA ASP A 41 -11.89 -0.93 9.05
C ASP A 41 -13.28 -0.57 8.51
N VAL A 42 -14.30 -1.23 9.05
CA VAL A 42 -15.69 -1.12 8.59
C VAL A 42 -16.35 0.19 9.02
N ASP A 43 -15.87 0.79 10.11
CA ASP A 43 -16.42 2.02 10.65
C ASP A 43 -15.78 3.25 9.99
N THR A 44 -14.52 3.12 9.55
CA THR A 44 -13.77 4.20 8.90
C THR A 44 -12.95 3.72 7.70
N ILE A 45 -13.38 4.11 6.49
CA ILE A 45 -12.66 3.80 5.25
C ILE A 45 -11.53 4.82 5.04
N ASN A 46 -10.34 4.53 5.56
CA ASN A 46 -9.14 5.29 5.21
C ASN A 46 -8.53 4.77 3.91
N VAL A 47 -8.33 5.66 2.95
CA VAL A 47 -7.68 5.37 1.67
C VAL A 47 -6.23 5.85 1.71
N PHE A 48 -5.32 4.96 1.36
CA PHE A 48 -3.87 5.20 1.37
C PHE A 48 -3.33 5.11 -0.05
N ARG A 49 -2.32 5.95 -0.35
CA ARG A 49 -1.51 5.85 -1.56
C ARG A 49 -0.07 5.56 -1.15
N ILE A 50 0.54 4.60 -1.82
CA ILE A 50 1.98 4.33 -1.75
C ILE A 50 2.60 4.54 -3.12
N GLU A 51 3.86 4.96 -3.13
CA GLU A 51 4.68 5.09 -4.33
C GLU A 51 6.08 4.56 -4.06
N LYS A 52 6.65 3.92 -5.08
CA LYS A 52 8.05 3.48 -5.06
C LYS A 52 8.94 4.70 -5.28
N GLU A 53 9.82 4.98 -4.32
CA GLU A 53 10.90 5.95 -4.51
C GLU A 53 12.08 5.28 -5.21
N ASP A 54 12.58 5.90 -6.28
CA ASP A 54 13.83 5.51 -6.92
C ASP A 54 15.00 6.10 -6.11
N ILE A 55 15.74 5.24 -5.41
CA ILE A 55 16.97 5.56 -4.67
C ILE A 55 18.18 5.09 -5.49
#